data_AF-A0AAD9KB84-F1
#
_entry.id   AF-A0AAD9KB84-F1
#
_cell.length_a   1.000
_cell.length_b   1.000
_cell.length_c   1.000
_cell.angle_alpha   90.00
_cell.angle_beta   90.00
_cell.angle_gamma   90.00
#
_symmetry.space_group_name_H-M   'P 1'
#
loop_
_entity.id
_entity.type
_entity.pdbx_description
1 polymer ?
#
loop_
_entity_poly.entity_id
_entity_poly.type
_entity_poly.pdbx_seq_one_letter_code
_entity_poly.pdbx_strand_id
1 'polypeptide(L)'
;MFAACPNFNDFYTENPINNNGLECIRVLNEIISDYDDLLQEPRFSRITKIKSIGSTYMTASGMTSDSAVEASLTERWQHLNELVAFAIALKGELAKINSQSFNNFMLRIGINHGSIIAGVIGARKPHYDIWGNTVNVASRMESTGQLNKIQVIVAEQVCH
;
A
#
# COMPACT_ATOMS: atom_id res chain seq x y z
N MET A 1 -4.93 -0.03 -2.48
CA MET A 1 -4.58 -0.16 -1.04
C MET A 1 -3.68 0.99 -0.66
N PHE A 2 -3.91 1.57 0.51
CA PHE A 2 -2.99 2.49 1.17
C PHE A 2 -2.54 1.84 2.47
N ALA A 3 -1.24 1.70 2.68
CA ALA A 3 -0.65 1.19 3.90
C ALA A 3 0.29 2.25 4.47
N ALA A 4 -0.10 2.91 5.56
CA ALA A 4 0.72 3.92 6.20
C ALA A 4 1.32 3.42 7.51
N CYS A 5 2.44 4.02 7.89
CA CYS A 5 3.01 3.92 9.23
C CYS A 5 2.81 5.27 9.95
N PRO A 6 1.69 5.50 10.66
CA PRO A 6 1.37 6.83 11.20
C PRO A 6 2.34 7.30 12.27
N ASN A 7 2.83 6.39 13.12
CA ASN A 7 3.76 6.69 14.19
C ASN A 7 5.22 6.90 13.69
N PHE A 8 5.47 6.78 12.38
CA PHE A 8 6.74 7.22 11.81
C PHE A 8 6.93 8.73 11.93
N ASN A 9 5.85 9.52 11.87
CA ASN A 9 5.94 10.97 12.03
C ASN A 9 6.44 11.36 13.43
N ASP A 10 6.04 10.62 14.46
CA ASP A 10 6.50 10.84 15.84
C ASP A 10 7.96 10.36 16.04
N PHE A 11 8.38 9.37 15.27
CA PHE A 11 9.76 8.87 15.25
C PHE A 11 10.72 9.83 14.53
N TYR A 12 10.24 10.52 13.50
CA TYR A 12 11.05 11.45 12.73
C TYR A 12 11.43 12.68 13.56
N THR A 13 12.73 12.90 13.70
CA THR A 13 13.30 14.05 14.42
C THR A 13 14.46 14.61 13.60
N GLU A 14 14.81 15.89 13.77
CA GLU A 14 15.93 16.54 13.06
C GLU A 14 16.94 17.08 14.07
N ASN A 15 17.86 16.20 14.50
CA ASN A 15 18.79 16.49 15.59
C ASN A 15 20.22 16.12 15.17
N PRO A 16 21.28 16.75 15.72
CA PRO A 16 22.66 16.36 15.39
C PRO A 16 22.96 14.87 15.70
N ILE A 17 22.28 14.30 16.70
CA ILE A 17 22.43 12.89 17.11
C ILE A 17 21.94 11.92 16.03
N ASN A 18 20.90 12.27 15.27
CA ASN A 18 20.35 11.43 14.20
C ASN A 18 20.76 11.91 12.80
N ASN A 19 21.87 12.66 12.74
CA ASN A 19 22.43 13.22 11.52
C ASN A 19 21.39 14.07 10.75
N ASN A 20 20.69 14.95 11.48
CA ASN A 20 19.64 15.84 10.95
C ASN A 20 18.53 15.08 10.20
N GLY A 21 18.05 13.98 10.79
CA GLY A 21 16.96 13.15 10.29
C GLY A 21 17.36 12.11 9.24
N LEU A 22 18.62 12.07 8.79
CA LEU A 22 19.07 11.11 7.78
C LEU A 22 18.88 9.66 8.24
N GLU A 23 19.16 9.36 9.51
CA GLU A 23 18.99 8.00 10.04
C GLU A 23 17.51 7.57 10.03
N CYS A 24 16.58 8.48 10.30
CA CYS A 24 15.16 8.19 10.19
C CYS A 24 14.75 7.86 8.74
N ILE A 25 15.28 8.61 7.77
CA ILE A 25 15.04 8.35 6.35
C ILE A 25 15.65 7.01 5.90
N ARG A 26 16.80 6.61 6.45
CA ARG A 26 17.37 5.28 6.18
C ARG A 26 16.45 4.15 6.65
N VAL A 27 15.91 4.27 7.86
CA VAL A 27 14.92 3.31 8.40
C VAL A 27 13.67 3.28 7.52
N LEU A 28 13.18 4.45 7.07
CA LEU A 28 12.05 4.47 6.14
C LEU A 28 12.38 3.78 4.82
N ASN A 29 13.58 4.03 4.28
CA ASN A 29 14.03 3.39 3.05
C ASN A 29 14.11 1.87 3.21
N GLU A 30 14.63 1.37 4.33
CA GLU A 30 14.66 -0.07 4.66
C GLU A 30 13.25 -0.67 4.68
N ILE A 31 12.29 -0.02 5.37
CA ILE A 31 10.88 -0.45 5.39
C ILE A 31 10.31 -0.55 3.97
N ILE A 32 10.53 0.46 3.14
CA ILE A 32 9.99 0.50 1.78
C ILE A 32 10.70 -0.52 0.87
N SER A 33 12.00 -0.73 1.05
CA SER A 33 12.77 -1.74 0.31
C SER A 33 12.27 -3.15 0.62
N ASP A 34 12.03 -3.49 1.89
CA ASP A 34 11.48 -4.80 2.26
C ASP A 34 10.07 -5.02 1.67
N TYR A 35 9.27 -3.96 1.55
CA TYR A 35 7.97 -4.02 0.87
C TYR A 35 8.09 -4.19 -0.65
N ASP A 36 9.14 -3.62 -1.26
CA ASP A 36 9.43 -3.80 -2.68
C ASP A 36 9.91 -5.23 -2.98
N ASP A 37 10.66 -5.84 -2.07
CA ASP A 37 11.12 -7.22 -2.19
C ASP A 37 9.95 -8.23 -2.18
N LEU A 38 8.90 -7.97 -1.40
CA LEU A 38 7.67 -8.76 -1.45
C LEU A 38 7.06 -8.78 -2.86
N LEU A 39 7.12 -7.68 -3.62
CA LEU A 39 6.56 -7.64 -4.98
C LEU A 39 7.30 -8.54 -5.98
N GLN A 40 8.51 -8.99 -5.65
CA GLN A 40 9.26 -9.95 -6.46
C GLN A 40 8.74 -11.39 -6.30
N GLU A 41 7.92 -11.67 -5.28
CA GLU A 41 7.37 -13.00 -5.08
C GLU A 41 6.31 -13.34 -6.14
N PRO A 42 6.34 -14.54 -6.75
CA PRO A 42 5.40 -14.91 -7.82
C PRO A 42 3.92 -14.80 -7.43
N ARG A 43 3.60 -15.02 -6.14
CA ARG A 43 2.23 -14.93 -5.59
C ARG A 43 1.67 -13.50 -5.54
N PHE A 44 2.52 -12.49 -5.72
CA PHE A 44 2.13 -11.07 -5.74
C PHE A 44 2.34 -10.43 -7.13
N SER A 45 2.48 -11.26 -8.18
CA SER A 45 2.69 -10.81 -9.56
C SER A 45 1.60 -9.89 -10.12
N ARG A 46 0.39 -9.90 -9.55
CA ARG A 46 -0.71 -8.99 -9.95
C ARG A 46 -0.77 -7.70 -9.13
N ILE A 47 0.15 -7.51 -8.18
CA ILE A 47 0.24 -6.31 -7.36
C ILE A 47 1.17 -5.31 -8.02
N THR A 48 0.70 -4.09 -8.21
CA THR A 48 1.47 -2.98 -8.77
C THR A 48 1.66 -1.91 -7.70
N LYS A 49 2.92 -1.57 -7.41
CA LYS A 49 3.25 -0.36 -6.66
C LYS A 49 2.92 0.86 -7.50
N ILE A 50 2.12 1.78 -6.96
CA ILE A 50 1.83 3.05 -7.59
C ILE A 50 2.92 4.05 -7.22
N LYS A 51 3.10 4.29 -5.91
CA LYS A 51 4.11 5.20 -5.35
C LYS A 51 4.19 5.04 -3.83
N SER A 52 5.22 5.65 -3.26
CA SER A 52 5.30 5.92 -1.82
C SER A 52 5.09 7.42 -1.58
N ILE A 53 4.30 7.78 -0.55
CA ILE A 53 3.99 9.15 -0.15
C ILE A 53 4.31 9.29 1.33
N GLY A 54 5.47 9.87 1.65
CA GLY A 54 5.99 9.82 3.03
C GLY A 54 6.13 8.38 3.51
N SER A 55 5.53 8.04 4.65
CA SER A 55 5.47 6.67 5.18
C SER A 55 4.32 5.82 4.63
N THR A 56 3.59 6.31 3.62
CA THR A 56 2.46 5.60 3.03
C THR A 56 2.86 4.88 1.75
N TYR A 57 2.63 3.58 1.72
CA TYR A 57 2.85 2.69 0.59
C TYR A 57 1.54 2.46 -0.17
N MET A 58 1.49 2.89 -1.44
CA MET A 58 0.30 2.82 -2.28
C MET A 58 0.47 1.72 -3.34
N THR A 59 -0.43 0.74 -3.31
CA THR A 59 -0.46 -0.35 -4.29
C THR A 59 -1.86 -0.58 -4.86
N ALA A 60 -1.94 -1.18 -6.03
CA ALA A 60 -3.17 -1.60 -6.67
C ALA A 60 -3.03 -3.01 -7.23
N SER A 61 -4.15 -3.67 -7.50
CA SER A 61 -4.19 -4.95 -8.20
C SER A 61 -5.30 -4.94 -9.23
N GLY A 62 -5.27 -5.87 -10.19
CA GLY A 62 -6.24 -5.89 -11.29
C GLY A 62 -6.02 -4.79 -12.33
N MET A 63 -4.79 -4.27 -12.43
CA MET A 63 -4.40 -3.24 -13.40
C MET A 63 -4.09 -3.81 -14.80
N THR A 64 -3.85 -5.12 -14.89
CA THR A 64 -3.50 -5.78 -16.15
C THR A 64 -4.74 -6.02 -17.00
N SER A 65 -4.71 -5.50 -18.23
CA SER A 65 -5.75 -5.62 -19.24
C SER A 65 -5.73 -6.97 -19.97
N ASP A 66 -5.35 -8.05 -19.30
CA ASP A 66 -5.44 -9.38 -19.89
C ASP A 66 -6.92 -9.80 -19.90
N SER A 67 -7.58 -9.41 -20.99
CA SER A 67 -8.74 -10.04 -21.64
C SER A 67 -9.57 -10.97 -20.74
N ALA A 68 -10.13 -10.43 -19.66
CA ALA A 68 -11.07 -11.13 -18.77
C ALA A 68 -12.47 -11.26 -19.41
N VAL A 69 -12.52 -11.51 -20.72
CA VAL A 69 -13.77 -11.69 -21.47
C VAL A 69 -14.35 -13.09 -21.19
N GLU A 70 -13.52 -14.05 -20.73
CA GLU A 70 -13.94 -15.41 -20.34
C GLU A 70 -13.40 -15.89 -18.98
N ALA A 71 -12.90 -14.99 -18.12
CA ALA A 71 -12.41 -15.40 -16.81
C ALA A 71 -13.59 -15.77 -15.87
N SER A 72 -13.45 -16.90 -15.18
CA SER A 72 -14.39 -17.34 -14.14
C SER A 72 -14.57 -16.28 -13.04
N LEU A 73 -15.70 -16.31 -12.33
CA LEU A 73 -15.94 -15.41 -11.18
C LEU A 73 -14.80 -15.49 -10.16
N THR A 74 -14.20 -16.66 -9.97
CA THR A 74 -13.07 -16.88 -9.08
C THR A 74 -11.81 -16.15 -9.55
N GLU A 75 -11.50 -16.21 -10.84
CA GLU A 75 -10.35 -15.50 -11.42
C GLU A 75 -10.53 -13.98 -11.36
N ARG A 76 -11.77 -13.49 -11.49
CA ARG A 76 -12.08 -12.07 -11.39
C ARG A 76 -11.73 -11.49 -10.02
N TRP A 77 -11.89 -12.24 -8.93
CA TRP A 77 -11.62 -11.74 -7.58
C TRP A 77 -10.25 -12.15 -7.02
N GLN A 78 -9.50 -12.96 -7.77
CA GLN A 78 -8.20 -13.47 -7.33
C GLN A 78 -7.19 -12.35 -7.02
N HIS A 79 -7.19 -11.28 -7.81
CA HIS A 79 -6.31 -10.13 -7.56
C HIS A 79 -6.61 -9.41 -6.23
N LEU A 80 -7.83 -9.48 -5.71
CA LEU A 80 -8.17 -8.93 -4.39
C LEU A 80 -7.65 -9.83 -3.27
N ASN A 81 -7.74 -11.15 -3.43
CA ASN A 81 -7.15 -12.11 -2.49
C ASN A 81 -5.64 -11.88 -2.36
N GLU A 82 -4.94 -11.72 -3.49
CA GLU A 82 -3.52 -11.39 -3.52
C GLU A 82 -3.23 -10.04 -2.84
N LEU A 83 -4.08 -9.03 -3.04
CA LEU A 83 -3.92 -7.70 -2.44
C LEU A 83 -4.07 -7.75 -0.91
N VAL A 84 -5.02 -8.53 -0.38
CA VAL A 84 -5.21 -8.72 1.06
C VAL A 84 -4.08 -9.56 1.64
N ALA A 85 -3.64 -10.62 0.95
CA ALA A 85 -2.49 -11.41 1.36
C ALA A 85 -1.21 -10.56 1.42
N PHE A 86 -1.03 -9.67 0.44
CA PHE A 86 0.07 -8.70 0.42
C PHE A 86 -0.01 -7.74 1.62
N ALA A 87 -1.20 -7.22 1.93
CA ALA A 87 -1.41 -6.38 3.12
C ALA A 87 -0.99 -7.08 4.43
N ILE A 88 -1.27 -8.38 4.55
CA ILE A 88 -0.83 -9.19 5.70
C ILE A 88 0.70 -9.38 5.68
N ALA A 89 1.30 -9.63 4.52
CA ALA A 89 2.75 -9.77 4.37
C ALA A 89 3.49 -8.48 4.79
N LEU A 90 3.00 -7.30 4.41
CA LEU A 90 3.56 -6.01 4.84
C LEU A 90 3.64 -5.87 6.36
N LYS A 91 2.61 -6.35 7.08
CA LYS A 91 2.62 -6.37 8.55
C LYS A 91 3.71 -7.32 9.09
N GLY A 92 3.92 -8.45 8.42
CA GLY A 92 4.98 -9.40 8.75
C GLY A 92 6.37 -8.78 8.62
N GLU A 93 6.66 -8.10 7.51
CA GLU A 93 7.95 -7.41 7.30
C GLU A 93 8.16 -6.29 8.32
N LEU A 94 7.13 -5.47 8.58
CA LEU A 94 7.28 -4.42 9.60
C LEU A 94 7.55 -5.01 11.01
N ALA A 95 6.97 -6.16 11.33
CA ALA A 95 7.23 -6.83 12.60
C ALA A 95 8.69 -7.31 12.71
N LYS A 96 9.31 -7.75 11.61
CA LYS A 96 10.74 -8.11 11.57
C LYS A 96 11.62 -6.88 11.84
N ILE A 97 11.36 -5.77 11.16
CA ILE A 97 12.09 -4.51 11.35
C ILE A 97 11.96 -4.02 12.79
N ASN A 98 10.76 -4.07 13.37
CA ASN A 98 10.55 -3.73 14.77
C ASN A 98 11.41 -4.59 15.72
N SER A 99 11.53 -5.89 15.44
CA SER A 99 12.33 -6.81 16.26
C SER A 99 13.83 -6.56 16.14
N GLN A 100 14.32 -6.12 14.98
CA GLN A 100 15.74 -5.89 14.72
C GLN A 100 16.20 -4.49 15.19
N SER A 101 15.31 -3.51 15.11
CA SER A 101 15.65 -2.10 15.35
C SER A 101 15.10 -1.54 16.66
N PHE A 102 14.54 -2.39 17.53
CA PHE A 102 13.88 -2.02 18.80
C PHE A 102 12.83 -0.91 18.65
N ASN A 103 12.17 -0.87 17.49
CA ASN A 103 11.10 0.07 17.18
C ASN A 103 9.73 -0.60 17.38
N ASN A 104 8.67 0.21 17.43
CA ASN A 104 7.30 -0.27 17.51
C ASN A 104 6.42 0.42 16.46
N PHE A 105 6.85 0.37 15.19
CA PHE A 105 6.08 0.88 14.07
C PHE A 105 4.78 0.09 13.89
N MET A 106 3.68 0.79 13.61
CA MET A 106 2.37 0.18 13.42
C MET A 106 1.81 0.55 12.05
N LEU A 107 1.44 -0.46 11.26
CA LEU A 107 0.74 -0.23 10.01
C LEU A 107 -0.73 0.08 10.24
N ARG A 108 -1.26 0.98 9.42
CA ARG A 108 -2.69 1.20 9.23
C ARG A 108 -2.99 1.04 7.75
N ILE A 109 -3.91 0.14 7.40
CA ILE A 109 -4.14 -0.23 6.00
C ILE A 109 -5.60 -0.01 5.63
N GLY A 110 -5.83 0.69 4.52
CA GLY A 110 -7.13 0.88 3.88
C GLY A 110 -7.19 0.21 2.51
N ILE A 111 -8.23 -0.60 2.28
CA ILE A 111 -8.47 -1.28 1.01
C ILE A 111 -9.88 -0.96 0.51
N ASN A 112 -9.98 -0.70 -0.78
CA ASN A 112 -11.24 -0.57 -1.50
C ASN A 112 -11.08 -1.17 -2.90
N HIS A 113 -12.19 -1.56 -3.52
CA HIS A 113 -12.25 -2.03 -4.90
C HIS A 113 -13.26 -1.21 -5.72
N GLY A 114 -13.11 -1.19 -7.03
CA GLY A 114 -14.02 -0.48 -7.92
C GLY A 114 -13.29 0.10 -9.13
N SER A 115 -14.03 0.78 -9.99
CA SER A 115 -13.48 1.41 -11.19
C SER A 115 -12.48 2.51 -10.82
N ILE A 116 -11.42 2.60 -11.62
CA ILE A 116 -10.37 3.61 -11.52
C ILE A 116 -9.96 4.08 -12.92
N ILE A 117 -9.26 5.19 -12.98
CA ILE A 117 -8.58 5.68 -14.19
C ILE A 117 -7.09 5.62 -13.92
N ALA A 118 -6.33 5.05 -14.84
CA ALA A 118 -4.87 5.01 -14.78
C ALA A 118 -4.26 5.79 -15.93
N GLY A 119 -3.08 6.37 -15.73
CA GLY A 119 -2.44 7.18 -16.76
C GLY A 119 -1.12 7.77 -16.31
N VAL A 120 -0.42 8.40 -17.26
CA VAL A 120 0.86 9.07 -17.02
C VAL A 120 0.65 10.58 -17.13
N ILE A 121 1.13 11.33 -16.14
CA ILE A 121 1.03 12.80 -16.12
C ILE A 121 2.40 13.44 -15.88
N GLY A 122 2.61 14.63 -16.48
CA GLY A 122 3.81 15.44 -16.28
C GLY A 122 4.70 15.52 -17.52
N ALA A 123 4.96 16.73 -18.01
CA ALA A 123 5.76 16.94 -19.24
C ALA A 123 7.27 16.78 -19.03
N ARG A 124 7.78 17.12 -17.83
CA ARG A 124 9.23 17.05 -17.52
C ARG A 124 9.62 15.86 -16.65
N LYS A 125 8.72 15.43 -15.78
CA LYS A 125 8.87 14.28 -14.89
C LYS A 125 7.59 13.44 -14.97
N PRO A 126 7.40 12.69 -16.06
CA PRO A 126 6.22 11.86 -16.23
C PRO A 126 6.15 10.83 -15.10
N HIS A 127 4.98 10.67 -14.48
CA HIS A 127 4.72 9.66 -13.47
C HIS A 127 3.40 8.96 -13.74
N TYR A 128 3.40 7.64 -13.58
CA TYR A 128 2.21 6.81 -13.63
C TYR A 128 1.43 6.96 -12.31
N ASP A 129 0.12 7.08 -12.39
CA ASP A 129 -0.74 7.21 -11.22
C ASP A 129 -2.16 6.69 -11.51
N ILE A 130 -2.96 6.56 -10.45
CA ILE A 130 -4.37 6.15 -10.52
C ILE A 130 -5.29 7.16 -9.82
N TRP A 131 -6.46 7.38 -10.40
CA TRP A 131 -7.47 8.32 -9.92
C TRP A 131 -8.86 7.69 -9.87
N GLY A 132 -9.75 8.32 -9.11
CA GLY A 132 -11.16 7.95 -9.04
C GLY A 132 -11.68 7.90 -7.61
N ASN A 133 -13.01 7.83 -7.47
CA ASN A 133 -13.64 7.76 -6.16
C ASN A 133 -13.17 6.53 -5.36
N THR A 134 -12.93 5.41 -6.04
CA THR A 134 -12.38 4.18 -5.43
C THR A 134 -11.07 4.44 -4.67
N VAL A 135 -10.16 5.21 -5.26
CA VAL A 135 -8.86 5.57 -4.68
C VAL A 135 -9.04 6.47 -3.47
N ASN A 136 -9.91 7.48 -3.59
CA ASN A 136 -10.22 8.41 -2.48
C ASN A 136 -10.83 7.68 -1.28
N VAL A 137 -11.75 6.74 -1.53
CA VAL A 137 -12.35 5.92 -0.48
C VAL A 137 -11.31 5.00 0.15
N ALA A 138 -10.42 4.36 -0.63
CA ALA A 138 -9.32 3.55 -0.07
C ALA A 138 -8.41 4.38 0.85
N SER A 139 -8.07 5.61 0.43
CA SER A 139 -7.29 6.54 1.25
C SER A 139 -8.03 6.94 2.52
N ARG A 140 -9.35 7.13 2.48
CA ARG A 140 -10.17 7.37 3.69
C ARG A 140 -10.22 6.16 4.61
N MET A 141 -10.35 4.95 4.07
CA MET A 141 -10.30 3.72 4.88
C MET A 141 -8.94 3.57 5.58
N GLU A 142 -7.85 4.04 4.98
CA GLU A 142 -6.57 4.10 5.67
C GLU A 142 -6.62 5.20 6.75
N SER A 143 -6.99 6.42 6.38
CA SER A 143 -6.86 7.58 7.29
C SER A 143 -7.79 7.55 8.49
N THR A 144 -8.95 6.89 8.38
CA THR A 144 -9.90 6.65 9.48
C THR A 144 -9.74 5.28 10.14
N GLY A 145 -8.80 4.48 9.67
CA GLY A 145 -8.56 3.12 10.16
C GLY A 145 -7.96 3.09 11.56
N GLN A 146 -8.14 1.95 12.21
CA GLN A 146 -7.46 1.66 13.48
C GLN A 146 -6.03 1.19 13.22
N LEU A 147 -5.10 1.59 14.09
CA LEU A 147 -3.72 1.11 14.05
C LEU A 147 -3.66 -0.42 14.12
N ASN A 148 -2.70 -0.99 13.41
CA ASN A 148 -2.46 -2.43 13.28
C ASN A 148 -3.64 -3.24 12.69
N LYS A 149 -4.61 -2.58 12.05
CA LYS A 149 -5.75 -3.23 11.39
C LYS A 149 -5.79 -2.92 9.89
N ILE A 150 -6.49 -3.80 9.17
CA ILE A 150 -6.84 -3.63 7.76
C ILE A 150 -8.33 -3.25 7.72
N GLN A 151 -8.63 -2.04 7.27
CA GLN A 151 -9.99 -1.58 7.06
C GLN A 151 -10.38 -1.79 5.58
N VAL A 152 -11.53 -2.43 5.38
CA VAL A 152 -12.14 -2.66 4.07
C VAL A 152 -13.51 -1.98 4.04
N ILE A 153 -13.96 -1.56 2.86
CA ILE A 153 -15.33 -1.08 2.70
C ILE A 153 -16.32 -2.23 2.88
N VAL A 154 -17.50 -1.94 3.43
CA VAL A 154 -18.64 -2.85 3.36
C VAL A 154 -19.21 -2.75 1.93
N ALA A 155 -19.28 -3.86 1.21
CA ALA A 155 -19.94 -3.87 -0.09
C ALA A 155 -21.43 -3.56 0.10
N GLU A 156 -21.87 -2.35 -0.27
CA GLU A 156 -23.28 -2.10 -0.49
C GLU A 156 -23.67 -2.83 -1.78
N GLN A 157 -24.42 -3.93 -1.64
CA GLN A 157 -25.22 -4.44 -2.75
C GLN A 157 -26.27 -3.39 -3.08
N VAL A 158 -25.95 -2.49 -4.03
CA VAL A 158 -26.99 -1.80 -4.76
C VAL A 158 -27.64 -2.86 -5.64
N CYS A 159 -28.66 -3.53 -5.09
CA CYS A 159 -29.60 -4.32 -5.89
C CYS A 159 -30.25 -3.34 -6.88
N HIS A 160 -29.87 -3.42 -8.14
CA HIS A 160 -30.64 -2.85 -9.25
C HIS A 160 -31.68 -3.86 -9.72
#